data_AF-A0AAW5EEB6-F1
#
_entry.id   AF-A0AAW5EEB6-F1
#
_cell.length_a   1.000
_cell.length_b   1.000
_cell.length_c   1.000
_cell.angle_alpha   90.00
_cell.angle_beta   90.00
_cell.angle_gamma   90.00
#
_symmetry.space_group_name_H-M   'P 1'
#
loop_
_entity.id
_entity.type
_entity.pdbx_description
1 polymer ?
#
loop_
_entity_poly.entity_id
_entity_poly.type
_entity_poly.pdbx_seq_one_letter_code
_entity_poly.pdbx_strand_id
1 'polypeptide(L)' 'MEYRIEHDTMGEIKVPNDKYWGAQTERSFENFK' A
#
# COMPACT_ATOMS: atom_id res chain seq x y z
N MET A 1 -2.69 -3.36 -13.88
CA MET A 1 -2.03 -2.48 -12.90
C MET A 1 -0.90 -3.28 -12.28
N GLU A 2 0.31 -2.72 -12.29
CA GLU A 2 1.47 -3.35 -11.66
C GLU A 2 1.52 -2.92 -10.19
N TYR A 3 1.79 -3.86 -9.30
CA TYR A 3 1.85 -3.62 -7.86
C TYR A 3 3.20 -4.10 -7.34
N ARG A 4 3.73 -3.37 -6.37
CA ARG A 4 4.80 -3.86 -5.50
C ARG A 4 4.20 -4.35 -4.20
N ILE A 5 4.81 -5.39 -3.63
CA ILE A 5 4.47 -5.87 -2.30
C ILE A 5 5.34 -5.10 -1.32
N GLU A 6 4.70 -4.36 -0.42
CA GLU A 6 5.36 -3.71 0.71
C GLU A 6 4.93 -4.37 2.02
N HIS A 7 5.79 -4.26 3.03
CA HIS A 7 5.56 -4.82 4.35
C HIS A 7 5.53 -3.70 5.40
N ASP A 8 4.55 -3.76 6.28
CA ASP A 8 4.51 -2.98 7.52
C ASP A 8 4.20 -3.89 8.73
N THR A 9 4.05 -3.31 9.92
CA THR A 9 3.79 -4.07 11.15
C THR A 9 2.44 -4.83 11.14
N MET A 10 1.56 -4.54 10.18
CA MET A 10 0.29 -5.25 9.98
C MET A 10 0.38 -6.35 8.92
N GLY A 11 1.55 -6.55 8.30
CA GLY A 11 1.81 -7.59 7.31
C GLY A 11 2.13 -7.03 5.92
N GLU A 12 1.93 -7.86 4.91
CA GLU A 12 2.15 -7.47 3.51
C GLU A 12 0.92 -6.74 2.93
N ILE A 13 1.16 -5.82 2.01
CA ILE A 13 0.12 -5.11 1.25
C ILE A 13 0.60 -4.82 -0.17
N LYS A 14 -0.34 -4.80 -1.12
CA LYS A 14 -0.07 -4.44 -2.51
C LYS A 14 -0.20 -2.93 -2.68
N VAL A 15 0.89 -2.27 -3.05
CA VAL A 15 0.91 -0.83 -3.36
C VAL A 15 1.06 -0.66 -4.87
N PRO A 16 0.25 0.18 -5.53
CA PRO A 16 0.39 0.39 -6.97
C PRO A 16 1.74 1.02 -7.32
N ASN A 17 2.39 0.52 -8.38
CA ASN A 17 3.74 0.97 -8.78
C ASN A 17 3.79 2.42 -9.26
N ASP A 18 2.66 2.99 -9.65
CA ASP A 18 2.55 4.38 -10.11
C ASP A 18 2.43 5.40 -8.96
N LYS A 19 2.43 4.93 -7.70
CA LYS A 19 2.29 5.78 -6.50
C LYS A 19 3.59 5.95 -5.75
N TYR A 20 3.80 7.17 -5.25
CA TYR A 20 4.96 7.56 -4.45
C TYR A 20 4.82 7.22 -2.95
N TRP A 21 3.64 6.84 -2.47
CA TRP A 21 3.42 6.46 -1.08
C TRP A 21 3.59 4.95 -0.88
N GLY A 22 3.76 4.51 0.36
CA GLY A 22 3.98 3.10 0.73
C GLY A 22 2.84 2.45 1.51
N ALA A 23 3.16 1.34 2.19
CA ALA A 23 2.21 0.45 2.87
C ALA A 23 1.21 1.16 3.81
N GLN A 24 1.69 1.99 4.74
CA GLN A 24 0.83 2.63 5.73
C GLN A 24 -0.18 3.62 5.10
N THR A 25 0.24 4.33 4.05
CA THR A 25 -0.64 5.24 3.31
C THR A 25 -1.66 4.46 2.49
N GLU A 26 -1.26 3.36 1.86
CA GLU A 26 -2.19 2.47 1.14
C GLU A 26 -3.26 1.92 2.09
N ARG A 27 -2.88 1.46 3.29
CA ARG A 27 -3.85 1.02 4.30
C ARG A 27 -4.82 2.12 4.71
N SER A 28 -4.30 3.33 4.94
CA SER A 28 -5.15 4.46 5.28
C SER A 28 -6.12 4.79 4.14
N PHE A 29 -5.65 4.70 2.90
CA PHE A 29 -6.47 4.90 1.71
C PHE A 29 -7.53 3.82 1.51
N GLU A 30 -7.26 2.55 1.83
CA GLU A 30 -8.26 1.47 1.82
C GLU A 30 -9.30 1.61 2.94
N ASN A 31 -8.88 2.10 4.12
CA ASN A 31 -9.74 2.19 5.30
C ASN A 31 -10.67 3.43 5.32
N PHE A 32 -10.28 4.54 4.67
CA PHE A 32 -10.95 5.84 4.84
C PHE A 32 -11.37 6.50 3.50
N LYS A 33 -11.69 5.68 2.51
CA LYS A 33 -12.09 6.13 1.17
C LYS A 33 -13.57 6.47 1.03
#